data_AF-A0A813GIH2-F1
#
_entry.id   AF-A0A813GIH2-F1
#
_cell.length_a   1.000
_cell.length_b   1.000
_cell.length_c   1.000
_cell.angle_alpha   90.00
_cell.angle_beta   90.00
_cell.angle_gamma   90.00
#
_symmetry.space_group_name_H-M   'P 1'
#
loop_
_entity.id
_entity.type
_entity.pdbx_description
1 polymer ?
#
loop_
_entity_poly.entity_id
_entity_poly.type
_entity_poly.pdbx_seq_one_letter_code
_entity_poly.pdbx_strand_id
1 'polypeptide(L)'
;MAPVLVGALCLFLVLLHRLALRTISQPLPIRFVVAVHAAMFFVLSLLTRSSAPGPGPAGVRLAVLVGAVEFLGWMALQRVAAAQGLGIAAALLSGASLVYSMGLSRLLIQRQFRSMAWIGALLITFGVAYSGPSLSGLPSIAQALPLLAAWAFSGLALIGKEAMLSGAKCEKDQRNWRRRPMSVPTVAFVASFALLLALAAPQVGFALGRHTWSLREVASLVLGPVPMFGDLSITVLSYIAASGVLRLTLAWALRASSATTAQLVNAVAVPFGAAMLTLAEPAPVIPKRLLLALGTSLVGSSLYFFGHPSKVEDEEAWQAFQEKAKEEAAKKAKAQAERKVKEEAAKKAKEEAAQQKAKEQAEMRTKQEAEKTAKEEAAKKAKEEAAKKAQEIAQQKAKEQAEMRAKQEAEKTAKEEAAKKAKEEAAKKAQEIAQQKAKEQAEMRTKQEAEKTAKEEAAKTAKEEALKLVQEEAERKVQEIAQQMAKEQAEMRAKQEAEKTAKEEAAKQKAKEQAEMRTKQEAEKTAK
;
A
#
# COMPACT_ATOMS: atom_id res chain seq x y z
N MET A 1 -13.36 -23.76 3.74
CA MET A 1 -11.92 -23.82 4.09
C MET A 1 -11.74 -23.31 5.50
N ALA A 2 -10.94 -23.99 6.31
CA ALA A 2 -10.59 -23.49 7.65
C ALA A 2 -9.88 -22.12 7.54
N PRO A 3 -10.11 -21.18 8.48
CA PRO A 3 -9.45 -19.87 8.49
C PRO A 3 -7.92 -19.95 8.40
N VAL A 4 -7.33 -21.00 8.96
CA VAL A 4 -5.89 -21.30 8.90
C VAL A 4 -5.42 -21.55 7.46
N LEU A 5 -6.16 -22.35 6.68
CA LEU A 5 -5.84 -22.64 5.28
C LEU A 5 -5.92 -21.37 4.42
N VAL A 6 -6.95 -20.54 4.64
CA VAL A 6 -7.10 -19.26 3.97
C VAL A 6 -5.94 -18.32 4.33
N GLY A 7 -5.57 -18.25 5.61
CA GLY A 7 -4.44 -17.47 6.08
C GLY A 7 -3.11 -17.93 5.46
N ALA A 8 -2.85 -19.24 5.44
CA ALA A 8 -1.64 -19.81 4.84
C ALA A 8 -1.54 -19.54 3.33
N LEU A 9 -2.65 -19.69 2.61
CA LEU A 9 -2.72 -19.37 1.18
C LEU A 9 -2.45 -17.88 0.93
N CYS A 10 -3.06 -16.99 1.70
CA CYS A 10 -2.81 -15.55 1.58
C CYS A 10 -1.35 -15.20 1.89
N LEU A 11 -0.77 -15.79 2.93
CA LEU A 11 0.64 -15.59 3.27
C LEU A 11 1.54 -16.01 2.12
N PHE A 12 1.33 -17.21 1.57
CA PHE A 12 2.08 -17.72 0.43
C PHE A 12 1.98 -16.79 -0.78
N LEU A 13 0.77 -16.37 -1.15
CA LEU A 13 0.54 -15.49 -2.30
C LEU A 13 1.15 -14.09 -2.11
N VAL A 14 1.11 -13.54 -0.90
CA VAL A 14 1.77 -12.26 -0.56
C VAL A 14 3.29 -12.37 -0.69
N LEU A 15 3.89 -13.46 -0.20
CA LEU A 15 5.33 -13.70 -0.32
C LEU A 15 5.74 -13.90 -1.78
N LEU A 16 4.97 -14.67 -2.55
CA LEU A 16 5.19 -14.88 -3.97
C LEU A 16 5.12 -13.56 -4.75
N HIS A 17 4.14 -12.69 -4.43
CA HIS A 17 4.02 -11.38 -5.04
C HIS A 17 5.22 -10.48 -4.76
N ARG A 18 5.74 -10.48 -3.52
CA ARG A 18 6.96 -9.74 -3.16
C ARG A 18 8.18 -10.25 -3.92
N LEU A 19 8.30 -11.56 -4.11
CA LEU A 19 9.38 -12.16 -4.89
C LEU A 19 9.26 -11.77 -6.38
N ALA A 20 8.06 -11.82 -6.95
CA ALA A 20 7.80 -11.43 -8.33
C ALA A 20 8.11 -9.95 -8.59
N LEU A 21 7.80 -9.06 -7.63
CA LEU A 21 8.17 -7.64 -7.71
C LEU A 21 9.69 -7.43 -7.80
N ARG A 22 10.50 -8.32 -7.22
CA ARG A 22 11.97 -8.26 -7.28
C ARG A 22 12.51 -8.71 -8.63
N THR A 23 11.84 -9.65 -9.30
CA THR A 23 12.31 -10.22 -10.58
C THR A 23 11.92 -9.39 -11.79
N ILE A 24 10.92 -8.51 -11.67
CA ILE A 24 10.48 -7.64 -12.78
C ILE A 24 11.41 -6.44 -12.89
N SER A 25 12.23 -6.43 -13.93
CA SER A 25 13.20 -5.36 -14.20
C SER A 25 12.63 -4.21 -15.05
N GLN A 26 11.43 -4.36 -15.64
CA GLN A 26 10.83 -3.33 -16.49
C GLN A 26 10.08 -2.27 -15.66
N PRO A 27 10.27 -0.97 -15.93
CA PRO A 27 9.55 0.10 -15.24
C PRO A 27 8.08 0.09 -15.67
N LEU A 28 7.20 -0.39 -14.80
CA LEU A 28 5.75 -0.35 -15.04
C LEU A 28 5.11 0.81 -14.30
N PRO A 29 4.31 1.65 -14.98
CA PRO A 29 3.54 2.68 -14.29
C PRO A 29 2.51 2.02 -13.37
N ILE A 30 2.69 2.16 -12.06
CA ILE A 30 1.81 1.55 -11.05
C ILE A 30 0.34 1.97 -11.24
N ARG A 31 0.10 3.24 -11.62
CA ARG A 31 -1.24 3.76 -11.93
C ARG A 31 -1.93 2.96 -13.04
N PHE A 32 -1.21 2.64 -14.12
CA PHE A 32 -1.72 1.83 -15.20
C PHE A 32 -2.11 0.42 -14.72
N VAL A 33 -1.23 -0.25 -13.97
CA VAL A 33 -1.51 -1.60 -13.44
C VAL A 33 -2.76 -1.61 -12.55
N VAL A 34 -2.86 -0.65 -11.63
CA VAL A 34 -4.02 -0.52 -10.74
C VAL A 34 -5.29 -0.19 -11.52
N ALA A 35 -5.20 0.64 -12.57
CA ALA A 35 -6.33 0.94 -13.43
C ALA A 35 -6.83 -0.28 -14.20
N VAL A 36 -5.92 -1.10 -14.73
CA VAL A 36 -6.28 -2.38 -15.37
C VAL A 36 -7.00 -3.29 -14.37
N HIS A 37 -6.52 -3.39 -13.13
CA HIS A 37 -7.21 -4.15 -12.09
C HIS A 37 -8.59 -3.59 -11.77
N ALA A 38 -8.72 -2.26 -11.61
CA ALA A 38 -9.99 -1.61 -11.35
C ALA A 38 -10.99 -1.87 -12.49
N ALA A 39 -10.58 -1.72 -13.75
CA ALA A 39 -11.42 -2.01 -14.92
C ALA A 39 -11.84 -3.49 -14.95
N MET A 40 -10.90 -4.42 -14.74
CA MET A 40 -11.17 -5.85 -14.70
C MET A 40 -12.18 -6.21 -13.60
N PHE A 41 -12.03 -5.66 -12.39
CA PHE A 41 -12.95 -5.92 -11.28
C PHE A 41 -14.31 -5.26 -11.48
N PHE A 42 -14.37 -4.11 -12.15
CA PHE A 42 -15.62 -3.50 -12.55
C PHE A 42 -16.39 -4.39 -13.52
N VAL A 43 -15.74 -4.85 -14.59
CA VAL A 43 -16.34 -5.79 -15.56
C VAL A 43 -16.79 -7.08 -14.85
N LEU A 44 -15.94 -7.67 -14.01
CA LEU A 44 -16.28 -8.87 -13.26
C LEU A 44 -17.43 -8.62 -12.26
N SER A 45 -17.55 -7.42 -11.68
CA SER A 45 -18.69 -7.02 -10.85
C SER A 45 -19.99 -6.99 -11.64
N LEU A 46 -19.95 -6.48 -12.87
CA LEU A 46 -21.11 -6.50 -13.78
C LEU A 46 -21.50 -7.92 -14.18
N LEU A 47 -20.51 -8.76 -14.51
CA LEU A 47 -20.75 -10.16 -14.92
C LEU A 47 -21.23 -11.05 -13.77
N THR A 48 -20.81 -10.77 -12.54
CA THR A 48 -21.24 -11.52 -11.33
C THR A 48 -22.53 -10.98 -10.73
N ARG A 49 -23.13 -9.95 -11.33
CA ARG A 49 -24.45 -9.45 -10.95
C ARG A 49 -25.48 -10.51 -11.38
N SER A 50 -25.82 -11.41 -10.47
CA SER A 50 -26.95 -12.32 -10.67
C SER A 50 -28.23 -11.51 -10.90
N SER A 51 -29.31 -12.16 -11.32
CA SER A 51 -30.65 -11.57 -11.50
C SER A 51 -31.22 -10.87 -10.24
N ALA A 52 -30.49 -10.89 -9.13
CA ALA A 52 -30.83 -10.18 -7.92
C ALA A 52 -30.60 -8.66 -8.07
N PRO A 53 -31.49 -7.82 -7.51
CA PRO A 53 -31.31 -6.38 -7.52
C PRO A 53 -30.02 -5.97 -6.79
N GLY A 54 -29.36 -4.94 -7.32
CA GLY A 54 -28.06 -4.45 -6.87
C GLY A 54 -28.01 -3.96 -5.41
N PRO A 55 -26.85 -3.47 -4.94
CA PRO A 55 -26.72 -3.00 -3.58
C PRO A 55 -27.71 -1.86 -3.31
N GLY A 56 -28.50 -1.98 -2.25
CA GLY A 56 -29.43 -0.92 -1.84
C GLY A 56 -28.69 0.36 -1.42
N PRO A 57 -29.41 1.48 -1.21
CA PRO A 57 -28.82 2.79 -0.92
C PRO A 57 -27.83 2.78 0.25
N ALA A 58 -28.12 2.02 1.31
CA ALA A 58 -27.23 1.88 2.46
C ALA A 58 -25.94 1.12 2.13
N GLY A 59 -26.00 0.13 1.24
CA GLY A 59 -24.82 -0.56 0.72
C GLY A 59 -23.94 0.38 -0.10
N VAL A 60 -24.54 1.19 -0.98
CA VAL A 60 -23.81 2.20 -1.76
C VAL A 60 -23.13 3.21 -0.85
N ARG A 61 -23.84 3.74 0.17
CA ARG A 61 -23.25 4.65 1.17
C ARG A 61 -22.06 4.03 1.89
N LEU A 62 -22.17 2.76 2.29
CA LEU A 62 -21.06 2.03 2.91
C LEU A 62 -19.88 1.90 1.94
N ALA A 63 -20.12 1.55 0.68
CA ALA A 63 -19.05 1.45 -0.32
C ALA A 63 -18.33 2.78 -0.53
N VAL A 64 -19.06 3.89 -0.59
CA VAL A 64 -18.49 5.24 -0.70
C VAL A 64 -17.66 5.58 0.53
N LEU A 65 -18.18 5.31 1.74
CA LEU A 65 -17.45 5.56 2.98
C LEU A 65 -16.16 4.73 3.04
N VAL A 66 -16.24 3.44 2.76
CA VAL A 66 -15.07 2.55 2.76
C VAL A 66 -14.07 2.97 1.70
N GLY A 67 -14.52 3.34 0.50
CA GLY A 67 -13.67 3.89 -0.56
C GLY A 67 -12.96 5.18 -0.14
N ALA A 68 -13.65 6.10 0.55
CA ALA A 68 -13.06 7.34 1.06
C ALA A 68 -12.02 7.07 2.15
N VAL A 69 -12.29 6.15 3.09
CA VAL A 69 -11.32 5.75 4.12
C VAL A 69 -10.10 5.07 3.49
N GLU A 70 -10.30 4.19 2.50
CA GLU A 70 -9.20 3.55 1.77
C GLU A 70 -8.34 4.59 1.04
N PHE A 71 -8.97 5.57 0.37
CA PHE A 71 -8.30 6.68 -0.29
C PHE A 71 -7.45 7.49 0.69
N LEU A 72 -8.00 7.89 1.84
CA LEU A 72 -7.28 8.63 2.87
C LEU A 72 -6.13 7.82 3.47
N GLY A 73 -6.31 6.51 3.66
CA GLY A 73 -5.26 5.61 4.11
C GLY A 73 -4.09 5.56 3.14
N TRP A 74 -4.35 5.44 1.84
CA TRP A 74 -3.30 5.47 0.80
C TRP A 74 -2.63 6.84 0.69
N MET A 75 -3.36 7.94 0.81
CA MET A 75 -2.79 9.29 0.86
C MET A 75 -1.85 9.48 2.04
N ALA A 76 -2.25 9.01 3.23
CA ALA A 76 -1.41 9.05 4.41
C ALA A 76 -0.15 8.18 4.22
N LEU A 77 -0.30 6.99 3.64
CA LEU A 77 0.83 6.10 3.36
C LEU A 77 1.81 6.71 2.35
N GLN A 78 1.34 7.41 1.32
CA GLN A 78 2.19 8.13 0.37
C GLN A 78 3.00 9.24 1.04
N ARG A 79 2.39 9.98 2.00
CA ARG A 79 3.11 11.00 2.77
C ARG A 79 4.21 10.39 3.65
N VAL A 80 3.92 9.26 4.29
CA VAL A 80 4.92 8.49 5.06
C VAL A 80 6.05 8.00 4.15
N ALA A 81 5.70 7.53 2.95
CA ALA A 81 6.68 7.08 1.95
C ALA A 81 7.61 8.20 1.49
N ALA A 82 7.06 9.40 1.23
CA ALA A 82 7.83 10.57 0.85
C ALA A 82 8.79 11.05 1.95
N ALA A 83 8.45 10.82 3.22
CA ALA A 83 9.28 11.17 4.37
C ALA A 83 10.39 10.13 4.68
N GLN A 84 10.67 9.18 3.78
CA GLN A 84 11.70 8.12 3.93
C GLN A 84 11.55 7.18 5.14
N GLY A 85 10.43 7.24 5.90
CA GLY A 85 10.16 6.42 7.08
C GLY A 85 9.57 5.02 6.79
N LEU A 86 9.56 4.58 5.53
CA LEU A 86 8.79 3.42 5.04
C LEU A 86 9.12 2.08 5.74
N GLY A 87 10.40 1.86 6.11
CA GLY A 87 10.84 0.63 6.77
C GLY A 87 10.38 0.51 8.22
N ILE A 88 10.53 1.59 9.00
CA ILE A 88 10.06 1.68 10.39
C ILE A 88 8.53 1.67 10.43
N ALA A 89 7.90 2.39 9.50
CA ALA A 89 6.45 2.42 9.32
C ALA A 89 5.88 1.02 9.04
N ALA A 90 6.40 0.30 8.05
CA ALA A 90 5.87 -1.00 7.67
C ALA A 90 5.97 -2.05 8.80
N ALA A 91 7.07 -2.05 9.55
CA ALA A 91 7.26 -2.97 10.68
C ALA A 91 6.29 -2.65 11.83
N LEU A 92 6.23 -1.39 12.28
CA LEU A 92 5.37 -0.98 13.39
C LEU A 92 3.88 -1.05 13.04
N LEU A 93 3.49 -0.63 11.83
CA LEU A 93 2.12 -0.74 11.36
C LEU A 93 1.67 -2.20 11.33
N SER A 94 2.50 -3.13 10.84
CA SER A 94 2.06 -4.51 10.64
C SER A 94 1.80 -5.27 11.94
N GLY A 95 2.66 -5.14 12.96
CA GLY A 95 2.44 -5.79 14.26
C GLY A 95 1.27 -5.16 15.04
N ALA A 96 1.31 -3.85 15.27
CA ALA A 96 0.33 -3.16 16.11
C ALA A 96 -1.08 -3.08 15.46
N SER A 97 -1.16 -3.12 14.12
CA SER A 97 -2.46 -3.11 13.42
C SER A 97 -3.31 -4.34 13.72
N LEU A 98 -2.71 -5.48 14.08
CA LEU A 98 -3.48 -6.67 14.45
C LEU A 98 -4.30 -6.40 15.71
N VAL A 99 -3.66 -5.93 16.78
CA VAL A 99 -4.31 -5.59 18.06
C VAL A 99 -5.37 -4.50 17.87
N TYR A 100 -5.04 -3.45 17.11
CA TYR A 100 -5.98 -2.38 16.79
C TYR A 100 -7.19 -2.88 15.99
N SER A 101 -6.97 -3.71 14.97
CA SER A 101 -8.05 -4.27 14.16
C SER A 101 -8.94 -5.22 14.96
N MET A 102 -8.40 -5.94 15.94
CA MET A 102 -9.19 -6.71 16.90
C MET A 102 -10.07 -5.80 17.76
N GLY A 103 -9.52 -4.70 18.27
CA GLY A 103 -10.27 -3.70 19.02
C GLY A 103 -11.41 -3.08 18.21
N LEU A 104 -11.12 -2.62 16.99
CA LEU A 104 -12.14 -2.10 16.07
C LEU A 104 -13.16 -3.16 15.66
N SER A 105 -12.74 -4.40 15.41
CA SER A 105 -13.67 -5.48 15.04
C SER A 105 -14.62 -5.81 16.20
N ARG A 106 -14.14 -5.71 17.45
CA ARG A 106 -14.97 -5.83 18.64
C ARG A 106 -15.92 -4.65 18.78
N LEU A 107 -15.48 -3.43 18.50
CA LEU A 107 -16.32 -2.21 18.62
C LEU A 107 -17.38 -2.11 17.51
N LEU A 108 -16.97 -2.27 16.25
CA LEU A 108 -17.79 -1.97 15.07
C LEU A 108 -18.64 -3.14 14.59
N ILE A 109 -18.14 -4.38 14.74
CA ILE A 109 -18.83 -5.60 14.26
C ILE A 109 -19.13 -6.54 15.45
N GLN A 110 -18.93 -6.09 16.69
CA GLN A 110 -19.26 -6.85 17.92
C GLN A 110 -18.61 -8.25 17.98
N ARG A 111 -17.44 -8.41 17.35
CA ARG A 111 -16.72 -9.69 17.34
C ARG A 111 -16.13 -9.98 18.71
N GLN A 112 -16.38 -11.18 19.22
CA GLN A 112 -15.79 -11.66 20.47
C GLN A 112 -14.44 -12.33 20.20
N PHE A 113 -13.47 -12.09 21.07
CA PHE A 113 -12.15 -12.72 21.04
C PHE A 113 -11.82 -13.24 22.43
N ARG A 114 -11.31 -14.47 22.54
CA ARG A 114 -10.84 -15.03 23.81
C ARG A 114 -9.50 -14.38 24.20
N SER A 115 -9.14 -14.43 25.48
CA SER A 115 -7.89 -13.87 25.99
C SER A 115 -6.65 -14.39 25.24
N MET A 116 -6.65 -15.67 24.87
CA MET A 116 -5.56 -16.28 24.08
C MET A 116 -5.32 -15.57 22.74
N ALA A 117 -6.38 -15.05 22.08
CA ALA A 117 -6.20 -14.33 20.83
C ALA A 117 -5.49 -12.99 21.01
N TRP A 118 -5.81 -12.28 22.10
CA TRP A 118 -5.13 -11.04 22.47
C TRP A 118 -3.67 -11.29 22.83
N ILE A 119 -3.39 -12.35 23.59
CA ILE A 119 -2.02 -12.75 23.93
C ILE A 119 -1.24 -13.09 22.65
N GLY A 120 -1.82 -13.87 21.73
CA GLY A 120 -1.22 -14.19 20.45
C GLY A 120 -0.91 -12.95 19.61
N ALA A 121 -1.85 -12.01 19.50
CA ALA A 121 -1.66 -10.76 18.78
C ALA A 121 -0.57 -9.85 19.38
N LEU A 122 -0.49 -9.79 20.72
CA LEU A 122 0.57 -9.06 21.42
C LEU A 122 1.93 -9.71 21.17
N LEU A 123 2.04 -11.03 21.24
CA LEU A 123 3.28 -11.77 20.94
C LEU A 123 3.78 -11.51 19.52
N ILE A 124 2.89 -11.50 18.53
CA ILE A 124 3.24 -11.14 17.15
C ILE A 124 3.72 -9.69 17.08
N THR A 125 3.03 -8.78 17.75
CA THR A 125 3.42 -7.36 17.79
C THR A 125 4.84 -7.20 18.35
N PHE A 126 5.15 -7.86 19.46
CA PHE A 126 6.49 -7.86 20.05
C PHE A 126 7.52 -8.50 19.13
N GLY A 127 7.20 -9.64 18.51
CA GLY A 127 8.09 -10.34 17.57
C GLY A 127 8.46 -9.47 16.37
N VAL A 128 7.46 -8.86 15.73
CA VAL A 128 7.65 -7.97 14.59
C VAL A 128 8.43 -6.72 14.98
N ALA A 129 8.08 -6.08 16.11
CA ALA A 129 8.79 -4.91 16.62
C ALA A 129 10.26 -5.21 16.93
N TYR A 130 10.56 -6.40 17.47
CA TYR A 130 11.92 -6.82 17.78
C TYR A 130 12.78 -7.09 16.54
N SER A 131 12.18 -7.59 15.44
CA SER A 131 12.88 -7.69 14.15
C SER A 131 12.99 -6.38 13.38
N GLY A 132 12.17 -5.39 13.72
CA GLY A 132 12.14 -4.10 13.05
C GLY A 132 13.36 -3.24 13.36
N PRO A 133 13.65 -2.23 12.53
CA PRO A 133 14.61 -1.18 12.87
C PRO A 133 14.24 -0.50 14.20
N SER A 134 15.26 -0.13 14.98
CA SER A 134 15.09 0.49 16.30
C SER A 134 14.20 1.74 16.24
N LEU A 135 13.30 1.89 17.21
CA LEU A 135 12.44 3.07 17.39
C LEU A 135 13.22 4.38 17.65
N SER A 136 14.53 4.31 17.83
CA SER A 136 15.42 5.46 18.04
C SER A 136 15.47 6.43 16.85
N GLY A 137 14.93 6.04 15.69
CA GLY A 137 14.73 6.92 14.53
C GLY A 137 13.31 7.47 14.38
N LEU A 138 12.46 7.39 15.42
CA LEU A 138 11.10 7.94 15.36
C LEU A 138 11.17 9.44 15.02
N PRO A 139 10.51 9.86 13.94
CA PRO A 139 10.63 11.23 13.49
C PRO A 139 9.82 12.18 14.38
N SER A 140 10.02 13.49 14.18
CA SER A 140 9.28 14.56 14.86
C SER A 140 7.76 14.35 14.86
N ILE A 141 7.05 14.99 15.80
CA ILE A 141 5.57 14.91 15.92
C ILE A 141 4.85 15.12 14.58
N ALA A 142 5.41 15.96 13.70
CA ALA A 142 4.90 16.23 12.35
C ALA A 142 4.85 14.99 11.43
N GLN A 143 5.73 14.01 11.62
CA GLN A 143 5.78 12.77 10.84
C GLN A 143 5.06 11.60 11.53
N ALA A 144 4.82 11.69 12.84
CA ALA A 144 4.03 10.71 13.59
C ALA A 144 2.54 10.74 13.20
N LEU A 145 2.00 11.93 12.90
CA LEU A 145 0.58 12.08 12.57
C LEU A 145 0.16 11.38 11.26
N PRO A 146 0.88 11.56 10.12
CA PRO A 146 0.59 10.79 8.90
C PRO A 146 0.74 9.28 9.08
N LEU A 147 1.68 8.85 9.93
CA LEU A 147 1.89 7.44 10.25
C LEU A 147 0.68 6.84 10.99
N LEU A 148 0.22 7.53 12.02
CA LEU A 148 -0.98 7.15 12.78
C LEU A 148 -2.24 7.18 11.90
N ALA A 149 -2.36 8.16 11.01
CA ALA A 149 -3.46 8.25 10.06
C ALA A 149 -3.45 7.06 9.08
N ALA A 150 -2.29 6.75 8.49
CA ALA A 150 -2.14 5.61 7.58
C ALA A 150 -2.52 4.29 8.27
N TRP A 151 -2.12 4.15 9.54
CA TRP A 151 -2.43 2.99 10.35
C TRP A 151 -3.93 2.87 10.66
N ALA A 152 -4.54 3.93 11.18
CA ALA A 152 -5.94 3.95 11.57
C ALA A 152 -6.86 3.72 10.35
N PHE A 153 -6.64 4.46 9.26
CA PHE A 153 -7.48 4.35 8.07
C PHE A 153 -7.34 3.00 7.38
N SER A 154 -6.14 2.41 7.32
CA SER A 154 -5.96 1.08 6.71
C SER A 154 -6.69 -0.01 7.51
N GLY A 155 -6.62 0.03 8.84
CA GLY A 155 -7.34 -0.89 9.71
C GLY A 155 -8.86 -0.74 9.57
N LEU A 156 -9.35 0.51 9.58
CA LEU A 156 -10.76 0.82 9.44
C LEU A 156 -11.31 0.42 8.07
N ALA A 157 -10.57 0.67 6.98
CA ALA A 157 -10.99 0.31 5.64
C ALA A 157 -11.07 -1.22 5.46
N LEU A 158 -10.15 -1.98 6.06
CA LEU A 158 -10.18 -3.44 6.01
C LEU A 158 -11.43 -4.02 6.70
N ILE A 159 -11.79 -3.48 7.87
CA ILE A 159 -13.01 -3.84 8.60
C ILE A 159 -14.26 -3.40 7.82
N GLY A 160 -14.21 -2.24 7.20
CA GLY A 160 -15.25 -1.78 6.28
C GLY A 160 -15.47 -2.72 5.10
N LYS A 161 -14.39 -3.21 4.47
CA LYS A 161 -14.46 -4.23 3.41
C LYS A 161 -15.03 -5.55 3.92
N GLU A 162 -14.65 -5.99 5.13
CA GLU A 162 -15.32 -7.13 5.78
C GLU A 162 -16.82 -6.88 5.95
N ALA A 163 -17.22 -5.69 6.40
CA ALA A 163 -18.63 -5.29 6.55
C ALA A 163 -19.39 -5.17 5.21
N MET A 164 -18.71 -4.89 4.10
CA MET A 164 -19.31 -4.92 2.76
C MET A 164 -19.53 -6.35 2.27
N LEU A 165 -18.61 -7.27 2.60
CA LEU A 165 -18.64 -8.68 2.18
C LEU A 165 -19.54 -9.54 3.08
N SER A 166 -19.57 -9.21 4.38
CA SER A 166 -20.48 -9.79 5.35
C SER A 166 -21.78 -8.99 5.30
N GLY A 167 -22.86 -9.60 4.81
CA GLY A 167 -24.20 -9.01 4.90
C GLY A 167 -24.67 -9.10 6.33
N ALA A 168 -24.07 -8.29 7.22
CA ALA A 168 -24.10 -8.48 8.66
C ALA A 168 -25.48 -8.92 9.15
N LYS A 169 -25.50 -10.08 9.80
CA LYS A 169 -26.62 -10.61 10.58
C LYS A 169 -27.11 -9.55 11.58
N CYS A 170 -28.08 -8.73 11.17
CA CYS A 170 -29.11 -8.30 12.10
C CYS A 170 -30.07 -9.48 12.24
N GLU A 171 -29.67 -10.48 13.02
CA GLU A 171 -30.46 -11.69 13.33
C GLU A 171 -31.71 -11.40 14.19
N LYS A 172 -32.07 -10.11 14.36
CA LYS A 172 -33.30 -9.68 15.01
C LYS A 172 -34.32 -9.01 14.09
N ASP A 173 -34.03 -8.85 12.78
CA ASP A 173 -34.92 -8.09 11.91
C ASP A 173 -34.96 -8.65 10.48
N GLN A 174 -35.48 -9.88 10.33
CA GLN A 174 -35.70 -10.55 9.04
C GLN A 174 -36.57 -9.75 8.05
N ARG A 175 -37.20 -8.64 8.47
CA ARG A 175 -38.03 -7.77 7.62
C ARG A 175 -37.29 -6.59 6.99
N ASN A 176 -36.06 -6.30 7.41
CA ASN A 176 -35.34 -5.10 6.96
C ASN A 176 -34.28 -5.44 5.89
N TRP A 177 -34.62 -5.23 4.61
CA TRP A 177 -33.79 -5.40 3.40
C TRP A 177 -32.49 -4.55 3.35
N ARG A 178 -32.01 -4.01 4.48
CA ARG A 178 -31.13 -2.83 4.50
C ARG A 178 -29.66 -3.06 4.14
N ARG A 179 -29.10 -4.27 4.23
CA ARG A 179 -27.70 -4.51 3.82
C ARG A 179 -27.48 -5.89 3.19
N ARG A 180 -27.60 -5.97 1.86
CA ARG A 180 -27.18 -7.15 1.10
C ARG A 180 -25.63 -7.18 1.01
N PRO A 181 -25.00 -8.36 1.14
CA PRO A 181 -23.55 -8.48 0.96
C PRO A 181 -23.17 -8.13 -0.47
N MET A 182 -22.06 -7.43 -0.64
CA MET A 182 -21.50 -7.14 -1.96
C MET A 182 -20.74 -8.35 -2.52
N SER A 183 -20.68 -8.43 -3.85
CA SER A 183 -19.84 -9.43 -4.51
C SER A 183 -18.36 -9.12 -4.30
N VAL A 184 -17.53 -10.16 -4.24
CA VAL A 184 -16.07 -10.03 -4.09
C VAL A 184 -15.47 -9.09 -5.16
N PRO A 185 -15.83 -9.18 -6.46
CA PRO A 185 -15.33 -8.25 -7.47
C PRO A 185 -15.72 -6.79 -7.21
N THR A 186 -16.92 -6.54 -6.67
CA THR A 186 -17.36 -5.17 -6.33
C THR A 186 -16.49 -4.55 -5.25
N VAL A 187 -16.16 -5.32 -4.20
CA VAL A 187 -15.30 -4.83 -3.12
C VAL A 187 -13.86 -4.64 -3.61
N ALA A 188 -13.36 -5.55 -4.45
CA ALA A 188 -12.04 -5.43 -5.08
C ALA A 188 -11.95 -4.21 -6.02
N PHE A 189 -13.04 -3.90 -6.73
CA PHE A 189 -13.18 -2.70 -7.55
C PHE A 189 -13.10 -1.44 -6.68
N VAL A 190 -13.92 -1.32 -5.63
CA VAL A 190 -13.91 -0.15 -4.73
C VAL A 190 -12.51 0.11 -4.16
N ALA A 191 -11.83 -0.94 -3.69
CA ALA A 191 -10.47 -0.82 -3.17
C ALA A 191 -9.45 -0.39 -4.23
N SER A 192 -9.53 -0.96 -5.44
CA SER A 192 -8.59 -0.63 -6.53
C SER A 192 -8.85 0.77 -7.10
N PHE A 193 -10.10 1.19 -7.17
CA PHE A 193 -10.48 2.54 -7.58
C PHE A 193 -10.03 3.60 -6.57
N ALA A 194 -10.22 3.35 -5.27
CA ALA A 194 -9.73 4.25 -4.22
C ALA A 194 -8.19 4.38 -4.25
N LEU A 195 -7.47 3.27 -4.45
CA LEU A 195 -6.02 3.30 -4.64
C LEU A 195 -5.62 4.09 -5.89
N LEU A 196 -6.32 3.92 -7.02
CA LEU A 196 -6.05 4.68 -8.23
C LEU A 196 -6.21 6.19 -8.01
N LEU A 197 -7.30 6.60 -7.37
CA LEU A 197 -7.54 7.99 -7.01
C LEU A 197 -6.45 8.54 -6.09
N ALA A 198 -6.04 7.77 -5.07
CA ALA A 198 -4.97 8.18 -4.16
C ALA A 198 -3.64 8.31 -4.89
N LEU A 199 -3.32 7.41 -5.84
CA LEU A 199 -2.12 7.52 -6.66
C LEU A 199 -2.16 8.74 -7.60
N ALA A 200 -3.33 9.13 -8.09
CA ALA A 200 -3.51 10.28 -8.98
C ALA A 200 -3.54 11.63 -8.24
N ALA A 201 -4.05 11.66 -7.00
CA ALA A 201 -4.31 12.87 -6.23
C ALA A 201 -3.16 13.89 -6.15
N PRO A 202 -1.87 13.49 -5.97
CA PRO A 202 -0.76 14.44 -5.95
C PRO A 202 -0.65 15.27 -7.22
N GLN A 203 -1.10 14.78 -8.38
CA GLN A 203 -1.05 15.53 -9.64
C GLN A 203 -2.33 16.32 -9.92
N VAL A 204 -3.47 15.85 -9.42
CA VAL A 204 -4.75 16.58 -9.51
C VAL A 204 -4.73 17.86 -8.67
N GLY A 205 -4.04 17.85 -7.52
CA GLY A 205 -3.91 19.03 -6.66
C GLY A 205 -3.15 20.21 -7.29
N PHE A 206 -2.24 19.94 -8.24
CA PHE A 206 -1.55 20.99 -9.01
C PHE A 206 -2.35 21.53 -10.20
N ALA A 207 -3.43 20.83 -10.58
CA ALA A 207 -4.22 21.08 -11.78
C ALA A 207 -5.51 21.88 -11.52
N LEU A 208 -5.81 22.24 -10.27
CA LEU A 208 -7.00 23.03 -9.89
C LEU A 208 -6.79 24.53 -10.12
N GLY A 209 -6.55 24.90 -11.38
CA GLY A 209 -6.63 26.26 -11.89
C GLY A 209 -7.56 26.28 -13.10
N ARG A 210 -8.70 26.97 -12.97
CA ARG A 210 -9.79 27.19 -13.95
C ARG A 210 -9.51 26.67 -15.38
N HIS A 211 -9.83 25.41 -15.64
CA HIS A 211 -9.92 24.86 -17.00
C HIS A 211 -11.04 23.82 -17.05
N THR A 212 -11.83 23.82 -18.12
CA THR A 212 -12.75 22.72 -18.43
C THR A 212 -11.92 21.58 -19.00
N TRP A 213 -11.68 20.57 -18.18
CA TRP A 213 -10.91 19.39 -18.57
C TRP A 213 -11.70 18.52 -19.55
N SER A 214 -11.09 18.15 -20.67
CA SER A 214 -11.63 17.10 -21.53
C SER A 214 -11.52 15.73 -20.84
N LEU A 215 -12.40 14.78 -21.21
CA LEU A 215 -12.34 13.40 -20.69
C LEU A 215 -10.97 12.75 -20.92
N ARG A 216 -10.30 13.10 -22.02
CA ARG A 216 -8.97 12.59 -22.36
C ARG A 216 -7.89 13.12 -21.41
N GLU A 217 -7.95 14.39 -21.05
CA GLU A 217 -7.00 14.99 -20.10
C GLU A 217 -7.22 14.43 -18.69
N VAL A 218 -8.48 14.31 -18.24
CA VAL A 218 -8.80 13.66 -16.96
C VAL A 218 -8.31 12.20 -16.94
N ALA A 219 -8.56 11.45 -18.01
CA ALA A 219 -8.09 10.07 -18.13
C ALA A 219 -6.56 10.00 -18.07
N SER A 220 -5.84 10.89 -18.78
CA SER A 220 -4.38 10.93 -18.75
C SER A 220 -3.83 11.31 -17.37
N LEU A 221 -4.50 12.20 -16.65
CA LEU A 221 -4.12 12.64 -15.31
C LEU A 221 -4.27 11.50 -14.29
N VAL A 222 -5.36 10.73 -14.41
CA VAL A 222 -5.69 9.63 -13.51
C VAL A 222 -4.86 8.37 -13.82
N LEU A 223 -4.76 8.00 -15.10
CA LEU A 223 -4.10 6.76 -15.55
C LEU A 223 -2.58 6.92 -15.65
N GLY A 224 -2.08 8.13 -15.88
CA GLY A 224 -0.68 8.38 -16.20
C GLY A 224 -0.31 7.90 -17.61
N PRO A 225 1.00 7.74 -17.91
CA PRO A 225 1.44 7.23 -19.21
C PRO A 225 0.94 5.79 -19.40
N VAL A 226 0.14 5.59 -20.45
CA VAL A 226 -0.42 4.29 -20.82
C VAL A 226 0.49 3.65 -21.88
N PRO A 227 1.19 2.54 -21.57
CA PRO A 227 1.95 1.81 -22.58
C PRO A 227 1.00 1.15 -23.58
N MET A 228 1.42 0.99 -24.84
CA MET A 228 0.65 0.22 -25.81
C MET A 228 0.68 -1.25 -25.42
N PHE A 229 -0.45 -1.95 -25.53
CA PHE A 229 -0.55 -3.37 -25.15
C PHE A 229 0.43 -4.28 -25.92
N GLY A 230 0.79 -3.90 -27.15
CA GLY A 230 1.78 -4.62 -27.96
C GLY A 230 3.23 -4.53 -27.47
N ASP A 231 3.54 -3.53 -26.64
CA ASP A 231 4.91 -3.28 -26.14
C ASP A 231 5.18 -4.00 -24.80
N LEU A 232 4.14 -4.57 -24.19
CA LEU A 232 4.23 -5.25 -22.90
C LEU A 232 4.71 -6.69 -23.11
N SER A 233 5.82 -7.04 -22.46
CA SER A 233 6.32 -8.42 -22.49
C SER A 233 5.33 -9.40 -21.86
N ILE A 234 5.38 -10.67 -22.27
CA ILE A 234 4.55 -11.75 -21.69
C ILE A 234 4.75 -11.84 -20.16
N THR A 235 5.97 -11.60 -19.69
CA THR A 235 6.32 -11.55 -18.25
C THR A 235 5.55 -10.45 -17.51
N VAL A 236 5.39 -9.28 -18.14
CA VAL A 236 4.64 -8.19 -17.54
C VAL A 236 3.14 -8.48 -17.57
N LEU A 237 2.61 -8.98 -18.69
CA LEU A 237 1.20 -9.35 -18.81
C LEU A 237 0.83 -10.43 -17.77
N SER A 238 1.67 -11.45 -17.62
CA SER A 238 1.46 -12.50 -16.61
C SER A 238 1.52 -11.95 -15.19
N TYR A 239 2.41 -10.99 -14.90
CA TYR A 239 2.42 -10.30 -13.62
C TYR A 239 1.16 -9.48 -13.37
N ILE A 240 0.68 -8.69 -14.35
CA ILE A 240 -0.54 -7.90 -14.21
C ILE A 240 -1.72 -8.83 -13.90
N ALA A 241 -1.84 -9.93 -14.65
CA ALA A 241 -2.87 -10.95 -14.42
C ALA A 241 -2.75 -11.57 -13.02
N ALA A 242 -1.55 -12.05 -12.64
CA ALA A 242 -1.29 -12.67 -11.35
C ALA A 242 -1.55 -11.71 -10.18
N SER A 243 -1.18 -10.43 -10.30
CA SER A 243 -1.47 -9.39 -9.30
C SER A 243 -2.97 -9.10 -9.19
N GLY A 244 -3.70 -9.15 -10.31
CA GLY A 244 -5.16 -9.05 -10.32
C GLY A 244 -5.82 -10.23 -9.61
N VAL A 245 -5.38 -11.45 -9.91
CA VAL A 245 -5.82 -12.67 -9.22
C VAL A 245 -5.52 -12.60 -7.73
N LEU A 246 -4.31 -12.18 -7.34
CA LEU A 246 -3.94 -11.99 -5.94
C LEU A 246 -4.92 -11.05 -5.22
N ARG A 247 -5.20 -9.86 -5.77
CA ARG A 247 -6.13 -8.89 -5.17
C ARG A 247 -7.53 -9.46 -5.02
N LEU A 248 -8.01 -10.20 -6.01
CA LEU A 248 -9.31 -10.87 -5.96
C LEU A 248 -9.33 -11.97 -4.90
N THR A 249 -8.28 -12.78 -4.82
CA THR A 249 -8.10 -13.82 -3.81
C THR A 249 -8.02 -13.25 -2.41
N LEU A 250 -7.37 -12.10 -2.20
CA LEU A 250 -7.36 -11.39 -0.92
C LEU A 250 -8.75 -10.89 -0.52
N ALA A 251 -9.52 -10.35 -1.47
CA ALA A 251 -10.90 -9.95 -1.22
C ALA A 251 -11.82 -11.17 -0.93
N TRP A 252 -11.61 -12.28 -1.62
CA TRP A 252 -12.29 -13.54 -1.35
C TRP A 252 -11.92 -14.11 0.01
N ALA A 253 -10.64 -14.10 0.36
CA ALA A 253 -10.14 -14.54 1.66
C ALA A 253 -10.73 -13.72 2.80
N LEU A 254 -10.86 -12.40 2.62
CA LEU A 254 -11.52 -11.52 3.58
C LEU A 254 -12.99 -11.90 3.79
N ARG A 255 -13.70 -12.32 2.72
CA ARG A 255 -15.07 -12.85 2.82
C ARG A 255 -15.11 -14.19 3.56
N ALA A 256 -14.17 -15.08 3.28
CA ALA A 256 -14.09 -16.42 3.84
C ALA A 256 -13.60 -16.44 5.31
N SER A 257 -12.90 -15.38 5.74
CA SER A 257 -12.29 -15.28 7.07
C SER A 257 -12.74 -14.00 7.80
N SER A 258 -11.78 -13.11 8.10
CA SER A 258 -11.96 -11.84 8.82
C SER A 258 -10.86 -10.83 8.46
N ALA A 259 -11.15 -9.55 8.69
CA ALA A 259 -10.16 -8.46 8.61
C ALA A 259 -8.97 -8.71 9.55
N THR A 260 -9.23 -9.26 10.73
CA THR A 260 -8.20 -9.57 11.71
C THR A 260 -7.30 -10.73 11.25
N THR A 261 -7.85 -11.72 10.54
CA THR A 261 -7.06 -12.78 9.90
C THR A 261 -6.18 -12.21 8.78
N ALA A 262 -6.70 -11.28 7.97
CA ALA A 262 -5.91 -10.63 6.95
C ALA A 262 -4.77 -9.75 7.54
N GLN A 263 -4.99 -9.09 8.68
CA GLN A 263 -3.93 -8.38 9.39
C GLN A 263 -2.90 -9.32 10.00
N LEU A 264 -3.32 -10.47 10.53
CA LEU A 264 -2.40 -11.51 10.98
C LEU A 264 -1.46 -11.95 9.85
N VAL A 265 -2.02 -12.24 8.67
CA VAL A 265 -1.24 -12.61 7.50
C VAL A 265 -0.22 -11.52 7.14
N ASN A 266 -0.64 -10.26 7.15
CA ASN A 266 0.25 -9.14 6.85
C ASN A 266 1.37 -9.00 7.91
N ALA A 267 1.04 -9.12 9.20
CA ALA A 267 1.99 -9.05 10.30
C ALA A 267 3.05 -10.16 10.21
N VAL A 268 2.63 -11.40 9.92
CA VAL A 268 3.52 -12.56 9.79
C VAL A 268 4.35 -12.50 8.49
N ALA A 269 3.79 -11.95 7.41
CA ALA A 269 4.50 -11.81 6.12
C ALA A 269 5.76 -10.93 6.21
N VAL A 270 5.85 -10.02 7.19
CA VAL A 270 7.02 -9.15 7.37
C VAL A 270 8.28 -9.94 7.77
N PRO A 271 8.33 -10.63 8.93
CA PRO A 271 9.52 -11.39 9.32
C PRO A 271 9.79 -12.58 8.37
N PHE A 272 8.75 -13.25 7.85
CA PHE A 272 8.94 -14.33 6.87
C PHE A 272 9.50 -13.83 5.54
N GLY A 273 9.02 -12.69 5.05
CA GLY A 273 9.54 -12.07 3.85
C GLY A 273 11.00 -11.64 4.01
N ALA A 274 11.34 -11.02 5.15
CA ALA A 274 12.72 -10.67 5.47
C ALA A 274 13.63 -11.90 5.49
N ALA A 275 13.21 -12.98 6.15
CA ALA A 275 14.00 -14.21 6.23
C ALA A 275 14.21 -14.86 4.86
N MET A 276 13.17 -14.91 4.02
CA MET A 276 13.27 -15.41 2.65
C MET A 276 14.24 -14.57 1.80
N LEU A 277 14.25 -13.25 1.97
CA LEU A 277 15.19 -12.38 1.26
C LEU A 277 16.64 -12.64 1.70
N THR A 278 16.87 -12.85 3.00
CA THR A 278 18.21 -13.19 3.53
C THR A 278 18.67 -14.58 3.09
N LEU A 279 17.76 -15.55 2.97
CA LEU A 279 18.05 -16.89 2.48
C LEU A 279 18.39 -16.94 0.99
N ALA A 280 18.02 -15.91 0.22
CA ALA A 280 18.34 -15.80 -1.20
C ALA A 280 19.76 -15.28 -1.46
N GLU A 281 20.55 -14.96 -0.43
CA GLU A 281 21.92 -14.48 -0.56
C GLU A 281 22.94 -15.65 -0.54
N PRO A 282 24.07 -15.53 -1.27
CA PRO A 282 25.04 -16.62 -1.46
C PRO A 282 25.79 -17.06 -0.19
N ALA A 283 25.70 -16.29 0.90
CA ALA A 283 26.21 -16.65 2.23
C ALA A 283 25.12 -16.40 3.29
N PRO A 284 24.11 -17.27 3.40
CA PRO A 284 22.92 -16.99 4.20
C PRO A 284 23.23 -17.08 5.70
N VAL A 285 23.27 -15.94 6.38
CA VAL A 285 23.31 -15.87 7.85
C VAL A 285 22.05 -15.16 8.34
N ILE A 286 21.10 -15.92 8.89
CA ILE A 286 19.89 -15.34 9.47
C ILE A 286 20.24 -14.65 10.80
N PRO A 287 19.95 -13.35 10.97
CA PRO A 287 20.21 -12.66 12.22
C PRO A 287 19.43 -13.28 13.39
N LYS A 288 20.03 -13.38 14.58
CA LYS A 288 19.36 -13.90 15.79
C LYS A 288 18.02 -13.20 16.08
N ARG A 289 17.93 -11.89 15.82
CA ARG A 289 16.69 -11.11 15.96
C ARG A 289 15.57 -11.59 15.04
N LEU A 290 15.92 -12.01 13.83
CA LEU A 290 14.97 -12.51 12.84
C LEU A 290 14.47 -13.92 13.18
N LEU A 291 15.35 -14.80 13.67
CA LEU A 291 14.95 -16.11 14.19
C LEU A 291 13.98 -15.98 15.37
N LEU A 292 14.27 -15.07 16.30
CA LEU A 292 13.38 -14.82 17.44
C LEU A 292 12.02 -14.27 16.97
N ALA A 293 12.01 -13.37 15.99
CA ALA A 293 10.78 -12.83 15.42
C ALA A 293 9.93 -13.90 14.70
N LEU A 294 10.57 -14.82 13.97
CA LEU A 294 9.87 -15.96 13.35
C LEU A 294 9.26 -16.89 14.41
N GLY A 295 10.03 -17.25 15.44
CA GLY A 295 9.57 -18.11 16.53
C GLY A 295 8.39 -17.48 17.31
N THR A 296 8.52 -16.21 17.69
CA THR A 296 7.45 -15.47 18.39
C THR A 296 6.21 -15.28 17.51
N SER A 297 6.38 -15.04 16.20
CA SER A 297 5.26 -14.96 15.26
C SER A 297 4.54 -16.29 15.09
N LEU A 298 5.25 -17.42 15.07
CA LEU A 298 4.66 -18.77 14.99
C LEU A 298 3.84 -19.12 16.25
N VAL A 299 4.41 -18.87 17.42
CA VAL A 299 3.73 -19.09 18.71
C VAL A 299 2.52 -18.17 18.82
N GLY A 300 2.68 -16.88 18.51
CA GLY A 300 1.61 -15.90 18.57
C GLY A 300 0.49 -16.19 17.56
N SER A 301 0.81 -16.66 16.35
CA SER A 301 -0.20 -17.08 15.36
C SER A 301 -1.01 -18.29 15.84
N SER A 302 -0.34 -19.25 16.50
CA SER A 302 -1.00 -20.42 17.07
C SER A 302 -2.00 -20.02 18.16
N LEU A 303 -1.55 -19.20 19.12
CA LEU A 303 -2.41 -18.67 20.18
C LEU A 303 -3.57 -17.80 19.64
N TYR A 304 -3.28 -17.03 18.60
CA TYR A 304 -4.30 -16.24 17.90
C TYR A 304 -5.44 -17.11 17.41
N PHE A 305 -5.14 -18.18 16.67
CA PHE A 305 -6.16 -19.08 16.13
C PHE A 305 -6.89 -19.87 17.22
N PHE A 306 -6.20 -20.30 18.30
CA PHE A 306 -6.87 -20.95 19.44
C PHE A 306 -7.87 -20.02 20.16
N GLY A 307 -7.62 -18.72 20.15
CA GLY A 307 -8.51 -17.74 20.77
C GLY A 307 -9.53 -17.11 19.82
N HIS A 308 -9.44 -17.37 18.52
CA HIS A 308 -10.31 -16.78 17.50
C HIS A 308 -11.53 -17.67 17.28
N PRO A 309 -12.76 -17.17 17.42
CA PRO A 309 -13.93 -17.98 17.06
C PRO A 309 -13.90 -18.24 15.55
N SER A 310 -13.82 -19.51 15.15
CA SER A 310 -13.93 -19.91 13.74
C SER A 310 -15.37 -19.71 13.25
N LYS A 311 -15.52 -19.39 11.96
CA LYS A 311 -16.83 -19.31 11.27
C LYS A 311 -17.38 -20.67 10.83
N VAL A 312 -16.74 -21.76 11.25
CA VAL A 312 -17.07 -23.13 10.84
C VAL A 312 -16.89 -23.99 12.07
N GLU A 313 -18.02 -24.52 12.55
CA GLU A 313 -18.08 -25.74 13.37
C GLU A 313 -17.44 -26.85 12.54
N ASP A 314 -16.40 -27.50 13.07
CA ASP A 314 -16.02 -28.90 12.84
C ASP A 314 -14.65 -29.11 13.50
N GLU A 315 -14.69 -29.27 14.83
CA GLU A 315 -13.56 -29.69 15.68
C GLU A 315 -12.91 -30.99 15.13
N GLU A 316 -13.71 -31.83 14.46
CA GLU A 316 -13.32 -33.12 13.88
C GLU A 316 -12.32 -33.00 12.72
N ALA A 317 -12.47 -31.99 11.86
CA ALA A 317 -11.55 -31.77 10.74
C ALA A 317 -10.14 -31.33 11.20
N TRP A 318 -10.06 -30.66 12.36
CA TRP A 318 -8.80 -30.23 12.97
C TRP A 318 -8.11 -31.35 13.76
N GLN A 319 -8.87 -32.17 14.46
CA GLN A 319 -8.36 -33.39 15.12
C GLN A 319 -7.75 -34.36 14.09
N ALA A 320 -8.44 -34.57 12.95
CA ALA A 320 -7.93 -35.40 11.85
C ALA A 320 -6.63 -34.85 11.22
N PHE A 321 -6.45 -33.53 11.21
CA PHE A 321 -5.21 -32.89 10.73
C PHE A 321 -4.06 -33.06 11.73
N GLN A 322 -4.31 -32.95 13.04
CA GLN A 322 -3.30 -33.19 14.07
C GLN A 322 -2.84 -34.65 14.11
N GLU A 323 -3.77 -35.60 14.00
CA GLU A 323 -3.45 -37.03 13.92
C GLU A 323 -2.56 -37.33 12.71
N LYS A 324 -2.92 -36.82 11.51
CA LYS A 324 -2.09 -36.99 10.30
C LYS A 324 -0.71 -36.35 10.43
N ALA A 325 -0.60 -35.18 11.05
CA ALA A 325 0.68 -34.50 11.26
C ALA A 325 1.58 -35.24 12.27
N LYS A 326 1.00 -35.80 13.34
CA LYS A 326 1.70 -36.65 14.30
C LYS A 326 2.14 -37.98 13.67
N GLU A 327 1.29 -38.58 12.83
CA GLU A 327 1.60 -39.81 12.11
C GLU A 327 2.73 -39.61 11.09
N GLU A 328 2.74 -38.51 10.33
CA GLU A 328 3.84 -38.18 9.42
C GLU A 328 5.16 -37.88 10.16
N ALA A 329 5.08 -37.17 11.29
CA ALA A 329 6.26 -36.89 12.12
C ALA A 329 6.81 -38.19 12.74
N ALA A 330 5.94 -39.09 13.21
CA ALA A 330 6.32 -40.39 13.74
C ALA A 330 6.91 -41.31 12.65
N LYS A 331 6.33 -41.31 11.44
CA LYS A 331 6.88 -42.05 10.28
C LYS A 331 8.28 -41.55 9.90
N LYS A 332 8.50 -40.23 9.86
CA LYS A 332 9.81 -39.64 9.57
C LYS A 332 10.84 -39.96 10.66
N ALA A 333 10.45 -39.89 11.93
CA ALA A 333 11.32 -40.26 13.06
C ALA A 333 11.69 -41.76 13.05
N LYS A 334 10.72 -42.64 12.76
CA LYS A 334 10.92 -44.09 12.71
C LYS A 334 11.79 -44.50 11.51
N ALA A 335 11.60 -43.89 10.35
CA ALA A 335 12.45 -44.10 9.18
C ALA A 335 13.89 -43.63 9.40
N GLN A 336 14.09 -42.54 10.15
CA GLN A 336 15.42 -42.04 10.48
C GLN A 336 16.12 -42.90 11.54
N ALA A 337 15.37 -43.48 12.49
CA ALA A 337 15.89 -44.44 13.46
C ALA A 337 16.26 -45.79 12.81
N GLU A 338 15.42 -46.33 11.91
CA GLU A 338 15.72 -47.58 11.17
C GLU A 338 16.94 -47.43 10.25
N ARG A 339 17.13 -46.26 9.62
CA ARG A 339 18.35 -45.99 8.84
C ARG A 339 19.61 -46.04 9.70
N LYS A 340 19.59 -45.44 10.89
CA LYS A 340 20.74 -45.46 11.81
C LYS A 340 21.05 -46.87 12.31
N VAL A 341 20.04 -47.67 12.63
CA VAL A 341 20.24 -49.07 13.07
C VAL A 341 20.78 -49.95 11.94
N LYS A 342 20.30 -49.79 10.70
CA LYS A 342 20.82 -50.53 9.54
C LYS A 342 22.26 -50.13 9.20
N GLU A 343 22.60 -48.86 9.37
CA GLU A 343 23.95 -48.35 9.08
C GLU A 343 24.97 -48.81 10.14
N GLU A 344 24.59 -48.86 11.43
CA GLU A 344 25.45 -49.44 12.48
C GLU A 344 25.60 -50.96 12.38
N ALA A 345 24.54 -51.69 12.02
CA ALA A 345 24.61 -53.14 11.80
C ALA A 345 25.48 -53.51 10.60
N ALA A 346 25.41 -52.74 9.50
CA ALA A 346 26.26 -52.92 8.33
C ALA A 346 27.74 -52.59 8.60
N LYS A 347 28.02 -51.72 9.58
CA LYS A 347 29.38 -51.38 9.99
C LYS A 347 30.01 -52.50 10.83
N LYS A 348 29.27 -53.08 11.78
CA LYS A 348 29.73 -54.24 12.58
C LYS A 348 29.95 -55.50 11.74
N ALA A 349 29.08 -55.78 10.76
CA ALA A 349 29.25 -56.93 9.87
C ALA A 349 30.48 -56.82 8.94
N LYS A 350 30.89 -55.60 8.58
CA LYS A 350 32.13 -55.36 7.81
C LYS A 350 33.39 -55.45 8.66
N GLU A 351 33.32 -55.16 9.96
CA GLU A 351 34.46 -55.24 10.88
C GLU A 351 34.79 -56.70 11.26
N GLU A 352 33.78 -57.55 11.44
CA GLU A 352 33.99 -58.98 11.74
C GLU A 352 34.49 -59.77 10.50
N ALA A 353 34.00 -59.46 9.30
CA ALA A 353 34.47 -60.08 8.05
C ALA A 353 35.93 -59.71 7.69
N ALA A 354 36.42 -58.56 8.16
CA ALA A 354 37.81 -58.13 7.97
C ALA A 354 38.78 -58.84 8.94
N GLN A 355 38.33 -59.21 10.15
CA GLN A 355 39.15 -59.97 11.10
C GLN A 355 39.31 -61.46 10.74
N GLN A 356 38.32 -62.08 10.08
CA GLN A 356 38.41 -63.48 9.66
C GLN A 356 39.38 -63.69 8.47
N LYS A 357 39.40 -62.76 7.50
CA LYS A 357 40.33 -62.82 6.35
C LYS A 357 41.80 -62.54 6.69
N ALA A 358 42.08 -61.91 7.84
CA ALA A 358 43.44 -61.68 8.32
C ALA A 358 44.07 -62.91 9.00
N LYS A 359 43.27 -63.90 9.43
CA LYS A 359 43.78 -65.14 10.02
C LYS A 359 44.03 -66.27 9.00
N GLU A 360 43.28 -66.32 7.90
CA GLU A 360 43.44 -67.37 6.88
C GLU A 360 44.57 -67.11 5.85
N GLN A 361 45.06 -65.88 5.71
CA GLN A 361 46.16 -65.57 4.77
C GLN A 361 47.58 -65.87 5.32
N ALA A 362 47.70 -66.38 6.54
CA ALA A 362 48.98 -66.77 7.14
C ALA A 362 49.37 -68.24 6.91
N GLU A 363 48.44 -69.13 6.52
CA GLU A 363 48.72 -70.58 6.36
C GLU A 363 48.81 -71.08 4.91
N MET A 364 48.39 -70.30 3.91
CA MET A 364 48.40 -70.69 2.49
C MET A 364 49.51 -69.99 1.68
N ARG A 365 50.72 -69.88 2.26
CA ARG A 365 51.93 -69.36 1.57
C ARG A 365 53.10 -70.35 1.53
N THR A 366 52.88 -71.64 1.77
CA THR A 366 53.95 -72.65 1.82
C THR A 366 53.80 -73.81 0.83
N LYS A 367 52.87 -73.79 -0.14
CA LYS A 367 52.65 -75.00 -0.98
C LYS A 367 52.40 -74.88 -2.49
N GLN A 368 52.51 -73.70 -3.12
CA GLN A 368 52.32 -73.62 -4.59
C GLN A 368 53.26 -72.64 -5.28
N GLU A 369 54.57 -72.85 -5.11
CA GLU A 369 55.62 -72.09 -5.81
C GLU A 369 56.31 -72.90 -6.93
N ALA A 370 55.75 -74.03 -7.38
CA ALA A 370 56.46 -74.94 -8.31
C ALA A 370 55.83 -75.12 -9.70
N GLU A 371 54.67 -74.55 -10.04
CA GLU A 371 54.00 -74.99 -11.28
C GLU A 371 53.24 -73.90 -12.07
N LYS A 372 53.86 -72.74 -12.28
CA LYS A 372 53.31 -71.76 -13.25
C LYS A 372 54.33 -70.96 -14.04
N THR A 373 55.57 -71.41 -14.10
CA THR A 373 56.64 -70.89 -14.99
C THR A 373 56.52 -71.40 -16.44
N ALA A 374 55.34 -71.85 -16.88
CA ALA A 374 55.13 -72.35 -18.26
C ALA A 374 54.00 -71.65 -19.03
N LYS A 375 53.36 -70.61 -18.48
CA LYS A 375 52.25 -69.89 -19.15
C LYS A 375 52.45 -68.37 -19.33
N GLU A 376 53.68 -67.88 -19.15
CA GLU A 376 53.96 -66.42 -19.24
C GLU A 376 54.41 -65.91 -20.61
N GLU A 377 54.80 -66.75 -21.57
CA GLU A 377 55.27 -66.25 -22.88
C GLU A 377 54.15 -66.00 -23.91
N ALA A 378 52.98 -66.64 -23.79
CA ALA A 378 51.88 -66.43 -24.74
C ALA A 378 51.02 -65.18 -24.43
N ALA A 379 51.06 -64.65 -23.20
CA ALA A 379 50.22 -63.52 -22.78
C ALA A 379 50.85 -62.14 -23.04
N LYS A 380 52.14 -62.08 -23.40
CA LYS A 380 52.88 -60.82 -23.52
C LYS A 380 52.65 -60.12 -24.87
N LYS A 381 52.43 -60.86 -25.97
CA LYS A 381 52.17 -60.27 -27.30
C LYS A 381 50.75 -59.70 -27.47
N ALA A 382 49.74 -60.23 -26.78
CA ALA A 382 48.36 -59.73 -26.88
C ALA A 382 48.13 -58.42 -26.09
N LYS A 383 48.95 -58.13 -25.06
CA LYS A 383 48.82 -56.90 -24.26
C LYS A 383 49.47 -55.67 -24.90
N GLU A 384 50.46 -55.84 -25.78
CA GLU A 384 51.20 -54.72 -26.37
C GLU A 384 50.42 -54.00 -27.50
N GLU A 385 49.62 -54.72 -28.29
CA GLU A 385 48.78 -54.09 -29.33
C GLU A 385 47.54 -53.39 -28.75
N ALA A 386 46.95 -53.92 -27.68
CA ALA A 386 45.81 -53.30 -27.00
C ALA A 386 46.20 -52.03 -26.23
N ALA A 387 47.43 -51.96 -25.69
CA ALA A 387 47.93 -50.79 -24.98
C ALA A 387 48.23 -49.60 -25.92
N LYS A 388 48.76 -49.83 -27.12
CA LYS A 388 49.05 -48.75 -28.09
C LYS A 388 47.77 -48.08 -28.62
N LYS A 389 46.73 -48.84 -28.97
CA LYS A 389 45.44 -48.29 -29.43
C LYS A 389 44.71 -47.51 -28.32
N ALA A 390 44.81 -47.94 -27.06
CA ALA A 390 44.21 -47.22 -25.94
C ALA A 390 44.92 -45.89 -25.64
N GLN A 391 46.24 -45.80 -25.85
CA GLN A 391 47.02 -44.59 -25.61
C GLN A 391 46.80 -43.52 -26.69
N GLU A 392 46.64 -43.90 -27.96
CA GLU A 392 46.31 -42.96 -29.05
C GLU A 392 44.92 -42.34 -28.88
N ILE A 393 43.90 -43.14 -28.55
CA ILE A 393 42.52 -42.63 -28.33
C ILE A 393 42.46 -41.71 -27.11
N ALA A 394 43.25 -41.99 -26.06
CA ALA A 394 43.32 -41.14 -24.87
C ALA A 394 44.03 -39.79 -25.17
N GLN A 395 45.08 -39.78 -26.00
CA GLN A 395 45.75 -38.54 -26.40
C GLN A 395 44.90 -37.68 -27.33
N GLN A 396 44.15 -38.28 -28.26
CA GLN A 396 43.25 -37.53 -29.15
C GLN A 396 42.12 -36.84 -28.38
N LYS A 397 41.46 -37.57 -27.45
CA LYS A 397 40.42 -36.99 -26.59
C LYS A 397 40.95 -35.89 -25.67
N ALA A 398 42.18 -36.03 -25.15
CA ALA A 398 42.79 -35.00 -24.31
C ALA A 398 43.11 -33.71 -25.09
N LYS A 399 43.56 -33.82 -26.35
CA LYS A 399 43.80 -32.67 -27.22
C LYS A 399 42.50 -31.95 -27.61
N GLU A 400 41.47 -32.69 -28.02
CA GLU A 400 40.16 -32.09 -28.36
C GLU A 400 39.49 -31.40 -27.17
N GLN A 401 39.58 -31.97 -25.97
CA GLN A 401 39.03 -31.33 -24.76
C GLN A 401 39.78 -30.06 -24.37
N ALA A 402 41.09 -30.02 -24.56
CA ALA A 402 41.90 -28.83 -24.30
C ALA A 402 41.59 -27.70 -25.29
N GLU A 403 41.43 -28.01 -26.58
CA GLU A 403 41.08 -27.03 -27.61
C GLU A 403 39.66 -26.47 -27.43
N MET A 404 38.69 -27.32 -27.07
CA MET A 404 37.32 -26.90 -26.75
C MET A 404 37.26 -25.97 -25.54
N ARG A 405 38.02 -26.27 -24.47
CA ARG A 405 38.10 -25.40 -23.29
C ARG A 405 38.73 -24.05 -23.61
N ALA A 406 39.82 -24.02 -24.37
CA ALA A 406 40.48 -22.78 -24.77
C ALA A 406 39.56 -21.88 -25.63
N LYS A 407 38.80 -22.46 -26.57
CA LYS A 407 37.82 -21.69 -27.37
C LYS A 407 36.66 -21.15 -26.53
N GLN A 408 36.11 -21.95 -25.61
CA GLN A 408 35.02 -21.51 -24.74
C GLN A 408 35.45 -20.41 -23.75
N GLU A 409 36.68 -20.49 -23.23
CA GLU A 409 37.18 -19.51 -22.28
C GLU A 409 37.47 -18.15 -22.96
N ALA A 410 38.03 -18.18 -24.18
CA ALA A 410 38.23 -16.98 -25.01
C ALA A 410 36.90 -16.32 -25.43
N GLU A 411 35.89 -17.11 -25.80
CA GLU A 411 34.57 -16.57 -26.16
C GLU A 411 33.86 -15.94 -24.95
N LYS A 412 34.05 -16.52 -23.76
CA LYS A 412 33.49 -16.00 -22.51
C LYS A 412 34.14 -14.68 -22.09
N THR A 413 35.47 -14.58 -22.17
CA THR A 413 36.19 -13.33 -21.86
C THR A 413 35.83 -12.21 -22.83
N ALA A 414 35.74 -12.49 -24.13
CA ALA A 414 35.32 -11.50 -25.13
C ALA A 414 33.88 -11.00 -24.90
N LYS A 415 32.95 -11.89 -24.53
CA LYS A 415 31.57 -11.51 -24.19
C LYS A 415 31.48 -10.69 -22.91
N GLU A 416 32.27 -11.02 -21.88
CA GLU A 416 32.27 -10.30 -20.61
C GLU A 416 32.87 -8.88 -20.76
N GLU A 417 33.96 -8.71 -21.51
CA GLU A 417 34.52 -7.38 -21.78
C GLU A 417 33.60 -6.50 -22.64
N ALA A 418 32.97 -7.05 -23.67
CA ALA A 418 32.00 -6.33 -24.50
C ALA A 418 30.77 -5.89 -23.67
N ALA A 419 30.28 -6.76 -22.78
CA ALA A 419 29.18 -6.43 -21.88
C ALA A 419 29.57 -5.36 -20.83
N LYS A 420 30.83 -5.36 -20.37
CA LYS A 420 31.32 -4.36 -19.42
C LYS A 420 31.43 -2.97 -20.07
N LYS A 421 32.02 -2.87 -21.27
CA LYS A 421 32.10 -1.61 -22.04
C LYS A 421 30.71 -1.05 -22.37
N ALA A 422 29.77 -1.90 -22.80
CA ALA A 422 28.40 -1.48 -23.09
C ALA A 422 27.66 -0.95 -21.84
N LYS A 423 27.89 -1.56 -20.66
CA LYS A 423 27.32 -1.07 -19.40
C LYS A 423 27.94 0.26 -18.95
N GLU A 424 29.24 0.45 -19.14
CA GLU A 424 29.93 1.70 -18.78
C GLU A 424 29.49 2.89 -19.65
N GLU A 425 29.37 2.69 -20.97
CA GLU A 425 28.85 3.74 -21.86
C GLU A 425 27.37 4.06 -21.58
N ALA A 426 26.54 3.05 -21.32
CA ALA A 426 25.15 3.26 -20.95
C ALA A 426 25.01 4.01 -19.61
N ALA A 427 25.88 3.71 -18.63
CA ALA A 427 25.90 4.41 -17.36
C ALA A 427 26.33 5.88 -17.50
N LYS A 428 27.36 6.17 -18.31
CA LYS A 428 27.79 7.55 -18.59
C LYS A 428 26.70 8.37 -19.28
N LYS A 429 26.06 7.83 -20.33
CA LYS A 429 24.94 8.50 -21.02
C LYS A 429 23.75 8.72 -20.09
N ALA A 430 23.42 7.76 -19.23
CA ALA A 430 22.36 7.92 -18.24
C ALA A 430 22.66 9.02 -17.21
N GLN A 431 23.93 9.15 -16.78
CA GLN A 431 24.36 10.18 -15.85
C GLN A 431 24.34 11.59 -16.47
N GLU A 432 24.77 11.75 -17.73
CA GLU A 432 24.70 13.02 -18.45
C GLU A 432 23.25 13.47 -18.66
N ILE A 433 22.35 12.57 -19.09
CA ILE A 433 20.94 12.86 -19.26
C ILE A 433 20.29 13.25 -17.92
N ALA A 434 20.66 12.58 -16.83
CA ALA A 434 20.17 12.92 -15.49
C ALA A 434 20.65 14.31 -15.04
N GLN A 435 21.91 14.68 -15.31
CA GLN A 435 22.43 16.01 -14.99
C GLN A 435 21.78 17.11 -15.84
N GLN A 436 21.57 16.90 -17.14
CA GLN A 436 20.87 17.87 -18.00
C GLN A 436 19.43 18.08 -17.53
N LYS A 437 18.69 16.99 -17.27
CA LYS A 437 17.32 17.09 -16.74
C LYS A 437 17.26 17.80 -15.39
N ALA A 438 18.24 17.58 -14.51
CA ALA A 438 18.30 18.27 -13.23
C ALA A 438 18.53 19.78 -13.39
N LYS A 439 19.40 20.21 -14.32
CA LYS A 439 19.63 21.63 -14.63
C LYS A 439 18.40 22.29 -15.25
N GLU A 440 17.79 21.68 -16.27
CA GLU A 440 16.58 22.22 -16.89
C GLU A 440 15.40 22.33 -15.91
N GLN A 441 15.25 21.33 -15.03
CA GLN A 441 14.19 21.34 -14.03
C GLN A 441 14.41 22.40 -12.95
N ALA A 442 15.68 22.71 -12.62
CA ALA A 442 16.01 23.81 -11.71
C ALA A 442 15.71 25.18 -12.33
N GLU A 443 16.07 25.40 -13.60
CA GLU A 443 15.77 26.65 -14.33
C GLU A 443 14.27 26.87 -14.57
N MET A 444 13.52 25.80 -14.86
CA MET A 444 12.07 25.87 -14.99
C MET A 444 11.39 26.24 -13.66
N ARG A 445 11.88 25.69 -12.54
CA ARG A 445 11.33 26.00 -11.21
C ARG A 445 11.56 27.46 -10.85
N THR A 446 12.76 28.00 -11.06
CA THR A 446 13.04 29.42 -10.77
C THR A 446 12.21 30.36 -11.63
N LYS A 447 11.99 30.05 -12.92
CA LYS A 447 11.10 30.84 -13.79
C LYS A 447 9.64 30.80 -13.34
N GLN A 448 9.12 29.61 -13.00
CA GLN A 448 7.74 29.45 -12.54
C GLN A 448 7.49 30.12 -11.19
N GLU A 449 8.45 30.07 -10.28
CA GLU A 449 8.35 30.70 -8.97
C GLU A 449 8.32 32.23 -9.08
N ALA A 450 9.15 32.81 -9.96
CA ALA A 450 9.14 34.25 -10.26
C ALA A 450 7.84 34.71 -10.95
N GLU A 451 7.27 33.90 -11.86
CA GLU A 451 6.00 34.23 -12.51
C GLU A 451 4.82 34.17 -11.53
N LYS A 452 4.86 33.22 -10.60
CA LYS A 452 3.82 33.04 -9.59
C LYS A 452 3.80 34.20 -8.58
N THR A 453 4.97 34.63 -8.09
CA THR A 453 5.07 35.78 -7.18
C THR A 453 4.59 37.06 -7.85
N ALA A 454 4.97 37.32 -9.11
CA ALA A 454 4.50 38.48 -9.86
C ALA A 454 2.96 38.50 -10.05
N LYS A 455 2.35 37.34 -10.32
CA LYS A 455 0.88 37.22 -10.45
C LYS A 455 0.15 37.40 -9.12
N GLU A 456 0.70 36.90 -8.02
CA GLU A 456 0.11 37.05 -6.68
C GLU A 456 0.16 38.51 -6.19
N GLU A 457 1.26 39.22 -6.41
CA GLU A 457 1.36 40.64 -6.08
C GLU A 457 0.39 41.49 -6.89
N ALA A 458 0.31 41.30 -8.22
CA ALA A 458 -0.62 42.03 -9.08
C ALA A 458 -2.10 41.77 -8.72
N ALA A 459 -2.44 40.54 -8.29
CA ALA A 459 -3.80 40.22 -7.85
C ALA A 459 -4.14 40.83 -6.48
N LYS A 460 -3.14 41.05 -5.62
CA LYS A 460 -3.33 41.66 -4.30
C LYS A 460 -3.55 43.18 -4.43
N THR A 461 -2.73 43.86 -5.23
CA THR A 461 -2.88 45.31 -5.48
C THR A 461 -4.22 45.63 -6.13
N ALA A 462 -4.65 44.87 -7.14
CA ALA A 462 -5.95 45.07 -7.78
C ALA A 462 -7.15 44.90 -6.83
N LYS A 463 -7.05 43.99 -5.85
CA LYS A 463 -8.10 43.80 -4.83
C LYS A 463 -8.14 44.95 -3.82
N GLU A 464 -6.97 45.43 -3.39
CA GLU A 464 -6.87 46.54 -2.44
C GLU A 464 -7.38 47.86 -3.05
N GLU A 465 -7.06 48.13 -4.32
CA GLU A 465 -7.59 49.30 -5.04
C GLU A 465 -9.11 49.24 -5.24
N ALA A 466 -9.65 48.07 -5.63
CA ALA A 466 -11.09 47.90 -5.77
C ALA A 466 -11.85 48.08 -4.44
N LEU A 467 -11.27 47.63 -3.32
CA LEU A 467 -11.85 47.81 -1.98
C LEU A 467 -11.85 49.30 -1.55
N LYS A 468 -10.77 50.03 -1.82
CA LYS A 468 -10.69 51.47 -1.51
C LYS A 468 -11.73 52.28 -2.28
N LEU A 469 -11.89 52.02 -3.57
CA LEU A 469 -12.89 52.73 -4.40
C LEU A 469 -14.32 52.52 -3.88
N VAL A 470 -14.66 51.29 -3.47
CA VAL A 470 -15.99 50.98 -2.91
C VAL A 470 -16.20 51.67 -1.56
N GLN A 471 -15.17 51.77 -0.72
CA GLN A 471 -15.26 52.48 0.56
C GLN A 471 -15.40 54.00 0.36
N GLU A 472 -14.60 54.61 -0.51
CA GLU A 472 -14.70 56.05 -0.80
C GLU A 472 -16.05 56.43 -1.41
N GLU A 473 -16.62 55.60 -2.29
CA GLU A 473 -17.93 55.86 -2.88
C GLU A 473 -19.05 55.74 -1.82
N ALA A 474 -18.93 54.80 -0.89
CA ALA A 474 -19.87 54.66 0.22
C ALA A 474 -19.81 55.86 1.18
N GLU A 475 -18.60 56.31 1.54
CA GLU A 475 -18.41 57.49 2.40
C GLU A 475 -18.94 58.78 1.76
N ARG A 476 -18.70 58.97 0.45
CA ARG A 476 -19.25 60.13 -0.29
C ARG A 476 -20.77 60.15 -0.26
N LYS A 477 -21.44 59.02 -0.50
CA LYS A 477 -22.91 58.93 -0.46
C LYS A 477 -23.46 59.26 0.94
N VAL A 478 -22.80 58.80 2.00
CA VAL A 478 -23.21 59.11 3.37
C VAL A 478 -23.05 60.60 3.67
N GLN A 479 -21.96 61.24 3.24
CA GLN A 479 -21.76 62.68 3.41
C GLN A 479 -22.78 63.52 2.62
N GLU A 480 -23.10 63.12 1.39
CA GLU A 480 -24.06 63.82 0.54
C GLU A 480 -25.49 63.79 1.13
N ILE A 481 -25.91 62.62 1.63
CA ILE A 481 -27.20 62.46 2.34
C ILE A 481 -27.22 63.33 3.61
N ALA A 482 -26.14 63.33 4.39
CA ALA A 482 -26.05 64.16 5.59
C ALA A 482 -26.12 65.67 5.29
N GLN A 483 -25.50 66.13 4.20
CA GLN A 483 -25.56 67.53 3.77
C GLN A 483 -26.95 67.91 3.25
N GLN A 484 -27.64 67.03 2.52
CA GLN A 484 -29.01 67.28 2.08
C GLN A 484 -29.96 67.41 3.27
N MET A 485 -29.89 66.49 4.24
CA MET A 485 -30.72 66.58 5.44
C MET A 485 -30.45 67.86 6.25
N ALA A 486 -29.19 68.28 6.36
CA ALA A 486 -28.85 69.53 7.05
C ALA A 486 -29.41 70.77 6.33
N LYS A 487 -29.37 70.81 5.00
CA LYS A 487 -29.94 71.90 4.19
C LYS A 487 -31.47 71.96 4.30
N GLU A 488 -32.15 70.82 4.17
CA GLU A 488 -33.60 70.74 4.32
C GLU A 488 -34.05 71.17 5.72
N GLN A 489 -33.33 70.74 6.76
CA GLN A 489 -33.63 71.13 8.14
C GLN A 489 -33.43 72.63 8.38
N ALA A 490 -32.42 73.25 7.77
CA ALA A 490 -32.19 74.69 7.84
C ALA A 490 -33.30 75.48 7.10
N GLU A 491 -33.71 75.02 5.91
CA GLU A 491 -34.77 75.66 5.14
C GLU A 491 -36.14 75.57 5.85
N MET A 492 -36.44 74.42 6.45
CA MET A 492 -37.66 74.23 7.27
C MET A 492 -37.68 75.16 8.48
N ARG A 493 -36.54 75.34 9.17
CA ARG A 493 -36.44 76.28 10.29
C ARG A 493 -36.63 77.73 9.85
N ALA A 494 -36.01 78.12 8.73
CA ALA A 494 -36.16 79.47 8.18
C ALA A 494 -37.62 79.77 7.78
N LYS A 495 -38.32 78.81 7.16
CA LYS A 495 -39.76 78.93 6.84
C LYS A 495 -40.63 79.07 8.08
N GLN A 496 -40.37 78.25 9.11
CA GLN A 496 -41.12 78.33 10.38
C GLN A 496 -40.89 79.65 11.12
N GLU A 497 -39.67 80.19 11.08
CA GLU A 497 -39.33 81.45 11.72
C GLU A 497 -39.98 82.63 10.97
N ALA A 498 -39.94 82.64 9.64
CA ALA A 498 -40.64 83.62 8.81
C ALA A 498 -42.18 83.58 8.98
N GLU A 499 -42.77 82.39 9.15
CA GLU A 499 -44.21 82.27 9.41
C GLU A 499 -44.58 82.80 10.81
N LYS A 500 -43.72 82.56 11.82
CA LYS A 500 -43.92 83.10 13.17
C LYS A 500 -43.84 84.63 13.19
N THR A 501 -42.84 85.22 12.54
CA THR A 501 -42.70 86.68 12.48
C THR A 501 -43.86 87.32 11.74
N ALA A 502 -44.30 86.75 10.61
CA ALA A 502 -45.48 87.22 9.88
C ALA A 502 -46.78 87.16 10.72
N LYS A 503 -46.98 86.09 11.49
CA LYS A 503 -48.12 85.98 12.41
C LYS A 503 -48.05 87.00 13.56
N GLU A 504 -46.86 87.25 14.09
CA GLU A 504 -46.67 88.22 15.17
C GLU A 504 -46.90 89.67 14.69
N GLU A 505 -46.41 90.02 13.49
CA GLU A 505 -46.66 91.32 12.87
C GLU A 505 -48.15 91.52 12.55
N ALA A 506 -48.82 90.51 11.99
CA ALA A 506 -50.26 90.56 11.74
C ALA A 506 -51.08 90.72 13.05
N ALA A 507 -50.64 90.10 14.15
CA ALA A 507 -51.27 90.26 15.45
C ALA A 507 -51.06 91.68 16.02
N LYS A 508 -49.85 92.26 15.86
CA LYS A 508 -49.56 93.65 16.27
C LYS A 508 -50.37 94.66 15.47
N GLN A 509 -50.52 94.48 14.15
CA GLN A 509 -51.39 95.33 13.33
C GLN A 509 -52.85 95.27 13.78
N LYS A 510 -53.41 94.07 13.98
CA LYS A 510 -54.77 93.90 14.49
C LYS A 510 -54.98 94.55 15.87
N ALA A 511 -54.01 94.44 16.76
CA ALA A 511 -54.06 95.08 18.07
C ALA A 511 -54.05 96.61 17.96
N LYS A 512 -53.25 97.17 17.04
CA LYS A 512 -53.19 98.61 16.78
C LYS A 512 -54.48 99.14 16.16
N GLU A 513 -55.06 98.44 15.18
CA GLU A 513 -56.37 98.79 14.60
C GLU A 513 -57.49 98.74 15.65
N GLN A 514 -57.48 97.74 16.53
CA GLN A 514 -58.45 97.67 17.64
C GLN A 514 -58.27 98.82 18.64
N ALA A 515 -57.03 99.23 18.93
CA ALA A 515 -56.76 100.38 19.79
C ALA A 515 -57.25 101.69 19.15
N GLU A 516 -57.00 101.90 17.86
CA GLU A 516 -57.47 103.08 17.11
C GLU A 516 -59.00 103.12 16.98
N MET A 517 -59.66 101.96 16.83
CA MET A 517 -61.12 101.87 16.87
C MET A 517 -61.68 102.23 18.25
N ARG A 518 -61.04 101.78 19.34
CA ARG A 518 -61.44 102.12 20.70
C ARG A 518 -61.29 103.61 21.00
N THR A 519 -60.19 104.24 20.58
CA THR A 519 -59.98 105.69 20.78
C THR A 519 -60.97 106.53 19.97
N LYS A 520 -61.32 106.11 18.74
CA LYS A 520 -62.39 106.75 17.96
C LYS A 520 -63.76 106.61 18.64
N GLN A 521 -64.09 105.43 19.16
CA GLN A 521 -65.35 105.21 19.90
C GLN A 521 -65.42 106.00 21.22
N GLU A 522 -64.29 106.20 21.90
CA GLU A 522 -64.21 107.02 23.11
C GLU A 522 -64.31 108.52 22.81
N ALA A 523 -63.71 108.99 21.70
CA ALA A 523 -63.83 110.38 21.23
C ALA A 523 -65.26 110.72 20.77
N GLU A 524 -65.98 109.77 20.16
CA GLU A 524 -67.37 109.96 19.76
C GLU A 524 -68.35 109.98 20.96
N LYS A 525 -67.99 109.30 22.07
CA LYS A 525 -68.76 109.32 23.32
C LYS A 525 -68.57 110.60 24.14
N THR A 526 -67.47 111.32 23.98
CA THR A 526 -67.20 112.58 24.70
C THR A 526 -67.67 113.83 23.95
N ALA A 527 -68.13 113.68 22.70
CA ALA A 527 -68.66 114.77 21.85
C ALA A 527 -70.20 114.88 21.84
N LYS A 528 -70.90 114.01 22.58
CA LYS A 528 -72.35 114.11 22.90
C LYS A 528 -72.51 114.48 24.36
#